data_AF-A0A7C9CJV8-F1
#
_entry.id   AF-A0A7C9CJV8-F1
#
_cell.length_a   1.000
_cell.length_b   1.000
_cell.length_c   1.000
_cell.angle_alpha   90.00
_cell.angle_beta   90.00
_cell.angle_gamma   90.00
#
_symmetry.space_group_name_H-M   'P 1'
#
loop_
_entity.id
_entity.type
_entity.pdbx_description
1 polymer ?
#
loop_
_entity_poly.entity_id
_entity_poly.type
_entity_poly.pdbx_seq_one_letter_code
_entity_poly.pdbx_strand_id
1 'polypeptide(L)'
;MEEEQACIFGDIALGLFCPRVLIVSTPNYEYNVILQKSNIASQEDDPDEKSQLETCKFRNHDHKFEWTRAQFNHWATDLASKHNYSVEFGGVGGIADVEPGFASQVAVFRRNDHNPVKDCGECMGAEPHYKTLWEWNAMSRAS
;
A
#
# COMPACT_ATOMS: atom_id res chain seq x y z
N MET A 1 8.96 0.31 6.36
CA MET A 1 7.89 -0.52 6.93
C MET A 1 8.24 -1.94 6.57
N GLU A 2 8.40 -2.81 7.56
CA GLU A 2 8.60 -4.25 7.34
C GLU A 2 7.26 -4.92 6.96
N GLU A 3 7.30 -6.13 6.40
CA GLU A 3 6.10 -6.82 5.90
C GLU A 3 5.09 -7.07 7.03
N GLU A 4 5.54 -7.47 8.21
CA GLU A 4 4.67 -7.71 9.37
C GLU A 4 3.95 -6.44 9.83
N GLN A 5 4.61 -5.28 9.68
CA GLN A 5 4.01 -3.99 10.02
C GLN A 5 2.86 -3.63 9.07
N ALA A 6 2.89 -4.10 7.81
CA ALA A 6 1.79 -3.92 6.87
C ALA A 6 0.55 -4.73 7.29
N CYS A 7 0.74 -5.94 7.83
CA CYS A 7 -0.34 -6.74 8.41
C CYS A 7 -0.96 -6.06 9.64
N ILE A 8 -0.12 -5.57 10.56
CA ILE A 8 -0.58 -4.82 11.75
C ILE A 8 -1.36 -3.56 11.33
N PHE A 9 -0.83 -2.82 10.36
CA PHE A 9 -1.52 -1.67 9.79
C PHE A 9 -2.90 -2.04 9.25
N GLY A 10 -3.00 -3.11 8.47
CA GLY A 10 -4.26 -3.57 7.89
C GLY A 10 -5.30 -3.89 8.96
N ASP A 11 -4.89 -4.62 10.01
CA ASP A 11 -5.76 -4.98 11.13
C ASP A 11 -6.26 -3.75 11.90
N ILE A 12 -5.38 -2.78 12.16
CA ILE A 12 -5.76 -1.52 12.81
C ILE A 12 -6.69 -0.69 11.91
N ALA A 13 -6.35 -0.55 10.63
CA ALA A 13 -7.11 0.24 9.67
C ALA A 13 -8.55 -0.28 9.52
N LEU A 14 -8.72 -1.57 9.22
CA LEU A 14 -10.04 -2.13 8.95
C LEU A 14 -10.81 -2.52 10.22
N GLY A 15 -10.11 -2.89 11.29
CA GLY A 15 -10.71 -3.38 12.53
C GLY A 15 -10.96 -2.32 13.60
N LEU A 16 -10.10 -1.30 13.72
CA LEU A 16 -10.26 -0.22 14.71
C LEU A 16 -10.86 1.04 14.08
N PHE A 17 -10.24 1.57 13.01
CA PHE A 17 -10.75 2.78 12.35
C PHE A 17 -12.01 2.52 11.52
N CYS A 18 -12.22 1.28 11.09
CA CYS A 18 -13.41 0.83 10.39
C CYS A 18 -13.89 1.77 9.26
N PRO A 19 -13.04 2.21 8.31
CA PRO A 19 -13.46 3.17 7.28
C PRO A 19 -14.54 2.57 6.36
N ARG A 20 -15.35 3.42 5.73
CA ARG A 20 -16.27 2.95 4.66
C ARG A 20 -15.51 2.44 3.44
N VAL A 21 -14.40 3.11 3.12
CA VAL A 21 -13.52 2.81 2.00
C VAL A 21 -12.08 2.99 2.44
N LEU A 22 -11.22 2.02 2.15
CA LEU A 22 -9.76 2.13 2.28
C LEU A 22 -9.14 1.87 0.91
N ILE A 23 -8.20 2.72 0.49
CA ILE A 23 -7.45 2.55 -0.75
C ILE A 23 -5.99 2.37 -0.38
N VAL A 24 -5.41 1.24 -0.78
CA VAL A 24 -3.99 0.94 -0.57
C VAL A 24 -3.33 0.85 -1.94
N SER A 25 -2.21 1.56 -2.12
CA SER A 25 -1.35 1.38 -3.29
C SER A 25 0.05 0.99 -2.87
N THR A 26 0.69 0.13 -3.64
CA THR A 26 2.08 -0.28 -3.44
C THR A 26 2.74 -0.53 -4.81
N PRO A 27 4.08 -0.40 -4.94
CA PRO A 27 4.76 -0.84 -6.15
C PRO A 27 4.46 -2.31 -6.48
N ASN A 28 4.37 -2.62 -7.77
CA ASN A 28 4.40 -4.01 -8.26
C ASN A 28 5.86 -4.42 -8.50
N TYR A 29 6.36 -5.38 -7.74
CA TYR A 29 7.74 -5.87 -7.87
C TYR A 29 8.05 -6.40 -9.28
N GLU A 30 7.09 -7.08 -9.91
CA GLU A 30 7.26 -7.69 -11.23
C GLU A 30 7.54 -6.63 -12.33
N TYR A 31 7.08 -5.40 -12.13
CA TYR A 31 7.27 -4.32 -13.08
C TYR A 31 8.68 -3.69 -13.02
N ASN A 32 9.48 -3.98 -11.97
CA ASN A 32 10.82 -3.40 -11.80
C ASN A 32 11.77 -3.75 -12.95
N VAL A 33 11.60 -4.93 -13.55
CA VAL A 33 12.40 -5.37 -14.69
C VAL A 33 12.30 -4.39 -15.87
N ILE A 34 11.12 -3.82 -16.11
CA ILE A 34 10.93 -2.83 -17.18
C ILE A 34 11.69 -1.55 -16.86
N LEU A 35 11.54 -1.04 -15.64
CA LEU A 35 12.15 0.22 -15.21
C LEU A 35 13.68 0.15 -15.18
N GLN A 36 14.25 -1.00 -14.80
CA GLN A 36 15.70 -1.19 -14.79
C GLN A 36 16.28 -1.30 -16.20
N LYS A 37 15.59 -1.98 -17.12
CA LYS A 37 16.01 -2.05 -18.53
C LYS A 37 16.06 -0.68 -19.18
N SER A 38 15.14 0.22 -18.85
CA SER A 38 15.17 1.60 -19.35
C SER A 38 16.33 2.43 -18.79
N ASN A 39 16.85 2.13 -17.61
CA ASN A 39 18.02 2.84 -17.05
C ASN A 39 19.35 2.41 -17.67
N ILE A 40 19.49 1.15 -18.07
CA ILE A 40 20.73 0.61 -18.65
C ILE A 40 21.02 1.17 -20.04
N ALA A 41 19.99 1.56 -20.79
CA ALA A 41 20.16 2.18 -22.11
C ALA A 41 20.88 3.55 -22.09
N SER A 42 21.18 4.08 -20.89
CA SER A 42 21.84 5.38 -20.66
C SER A 42 23.25 5.29 -20.05
N GLN A 43 23.80 4.10 -19.78
CA GLN A 43 25.13 3.93 -19.19
C GLN A 43 26.05 3.12 -20.12
N GLU A 44 27.01 3.81 -20.74
CA GLU A 44 28.12 3.20 -21.47
C GLU A 44 29.16 2.60 -20.48
N ASP A 45 29.49 1.33 -20.71
CA ASP A 45 30.76 0.64 -20.41
C ASP A 45 31.37 0.69 -18.98
N ASP A 46 30.88 -0.16 -18.07
CA ASP A 46 31.71 -0.76 -17.00
C ASP A 46 31.40 -2.27 -16.83
N PRO A 47 32.37 -3.18 -17.13
CA PRO A 47 32.15 -4.62 -17.07
C PRO A 47 32.02 -5.20 -15.64
N ASP A 48 32.48 -4.49 -14.59
CA ASP A 48 32.38 -4.99 -13.21
C ASP A 48 30.99 -4.76 -12.57
N GLU A 49 30.15 -3.90 -13.16
CA GLU A 49 28.78 -3.63 -12.68
C GLU A 49 27.74 -4.64 -13.21
N LYS A 50 28.11 -5.51 -14.15
CA LYS A 50 27.22 -6.56 -14.70
C LYS A 50 26.84 -7.64 -13.68
N SER A 51 27.69 -7.90 -12.69
CA SER A 51 27.45 -8.94 -11.67
C SER A 51 26.41 -8.51 -10.62
N GLN A 52 26.30 -7.21 -10.34
CA GLN A 52 25.29 -6.69 -9.40
C GLN A 52 23.90 -6.50 -10.03
N LEU A 53 23.78 -6.76 -11.33
CA LEU A 53 22.58 -6.56 -12.15
C LEU A 53 21.61 -7.75 -12.08
N GLU A 54 22.04 -8.91 -11.58
CA GLU A 54 21.23 -10.14 -11.54
C GLU A 54 20.14 -10.13 -10.45
N THR A 55 20.21 -9.18 -9.50
CA THR A 55 19.17 -8.99 -8.49
C THR A 55 18.34 -7.76 -8.85
N CYS A 56 17.05 -7.97 -9.13
CA CYS A 56 16.13 -6.87 -9.43
C CYS A 56 16.01 -5.99 -8.16
N LYS A 57 16.75 -4.88 -8.15
CA LYS A 57 16.79 -3.89 -7.04
C LYS A 57 15.39 -3.29 -6.79
N PHE A 58 15.07 -3.00 -5.53
CA PHE A 58 13.87 -2.23 -5.20
C PHE A 58 13.90 -0.85 -5.84
N ARG A 59 12.73 -0.24 -6.09
CA ARG A 59 12.64 1.08 -6.73
C ARG A 59 13.20 2.21 -5.87
N ASN A 60 13.26 1.99 -4.56
CA ASN A 60 13.79 2.93 -3.60
C ASN A 60 14.63 2.16 -2.55
N HIS A 61 15.77 2.73 -2.17
CA HIS A 61 16.67 2.17 -1.16
C HIS A 61 16.03 2.06 0.23
N ASP A 62 15.00 2.86 0.50
CA ASP A 62 14.26 2.82 1.77
C ASP A 62 13.15 1.77 1.81
N HIS A 63 12.83 1.13 0.67
CA HIS A 63 11.86 0.04 0.65
C HIS A 63 12.44 -1.20 1.31
N LYS A 64 11.67 -1.77 2.24
CA LYS A 64 12.04 -2.99 2.97
C LYS A 64 11.53 -4.25 2.30
N PHE A 65 10.45 -4.13 1.53
CA PHE A 65 9.90 -5.17 0.68
C PHE A 65 9.12 -4.54 -0.48
N GLU A 66 8.88 -5.31 -1.54
CA GLU A 66 7.95 -4.98 -2.61
C GLU A 66 7.21 -6.27 -3.01
N TRP A 67 5.87 -6.23 -3.02
CA TRP A 67 5.08 -7.42 -3.33
C TRP A 67 4.92 -7.63 -4.83
N THR A 68 4.92 -8.90 -5.24
CA THR A 68 4.35 -9.36 -6.51
C THR A 68 2.83 -9.15 -6.53
N ARG A 69 2.19 -9.25 -7.69
CA ARG A 69 0.73 -9.20 -7.83
C ARG A 69 0.06 -10.29 -6.98
N ALA A 70 0.63 -11.49 -6.99
CA ALA A 70 0.11 -12.62 -6.23
C ALA A 70 0.17 -12.38 -4.71
N GLN A 71 1.31 -11.90 -4.20
CA GLN A 71 1.49 -11.62 -2.78
C GLN A 71 0.54 -10.52 -2.29
N PHE A 72 0.45 -9.41 -3.04
CA PHE A 72 -0.45 -8.32 -2.68
C PHE A 72 -1.92 -8.72 -2.72
N ASN A 73 -2.33 -9.47 -3.75
CA ASN A 73 -3.70 -9.97 -3.86
C ASN A 73 -4.06 -10.92 -2.72
N HIS A 74 -3.14 -11.81 -2.35
CA HIS A 74 -3.35 -12.73 -1.22
C HIS A 74 -3.52 -11.96 0.09
N TRP A 75 -2.57 -11.07 0.42
CA TRP A 75 -2.63 -10.25 1.63
C TRP A 75 -3.94 -9.45 1.72
N ALA A 76 -4.33 -8.78 0.63
CA ALA A 76 -5.52 -7.95 0.63
C ALA A 76 -6.81 -8.78 0.70
N THR A 77 -6.88 -9.94 0.06
CA THR A 77 -8.06 -10.81 0.09
C THR A 77 -8.28 -11.41 1.47
N ASP A 78 -7.20 -11.86 2.13
CA ASP A 78 -7.27 -12.40 3.49
C ASP A 78 -7.69 -11.32 4.49
N LEU A 79 -7.11 -10.12 4.36
CA LEU A 79 -7.45 -8.98 5.21
C LEU A 79 -8.92 -8.54 5.03
N ALA A 80 -9.41 -8.47 3.79
CA ALA A 80 -10.80 -8.12 3.50
C ALA A 80 -11.77 -9.14 4.11
N SER A 81 -11.48 -10.43 3.93
CA SER A 81 -12.28 -11.53 4.47
C SER A 81 -12.33 -11.50 6.00
N LYS A 82 -11.18 -11.25 6.66
CA LYS A 82 -11.06 -11.18 8.12
C LYS A 82 -11.92 -10.07 8.73
N HIS A 83 -12.03 -8.91 8.06
CA HIS A 83 -12.69 -7.72 8.61
C HIS A 83 -14.06 -7.41 8.01
N ASN A 84 -14.62 -8.31 7.18
CA ASN A 84 -15.90 -8.15 6.49
C ASN A 84 -15.93 -6.95 5.52
N TYR A 85 -14.92 -6.89 4.65
CA TYR A 85 -14.84 -5.97 3.51
C TYR A 85 -14.88 -6.77 2.20
N SER A 86 -15.37 -6.15 1.14
CA SER A 86 -15.05 -6.56 -0.23
C SER A 86 -13.74 -5.89 -0.67
N VAL A 87 -12.97 -6.52 -1.55
CA VAL A 87 -11.78 -5.92 -2.16
C VAL A 87 -11.84 -6.00 -3.68
N GLU A 88 -11.48 -4.90 -4.34
CA GLU A 88 -11.30 -4.81 -5.79
C GLU A 88 -9.86 -4.42 -6.11
N PHE A 89 -9.27 -5.07 -7.11
CA PHE A 89 -7.90 -4.84 -7.53
C PHE A 89 -7.83 -4.00 -8.81
N GLY A 90 -6.84 -3.11 -8.85
CA GLY A 90 -6.53 -2.28 -10.01
C GLY A 90 -5.09 -1.77 -9.94
N GLY A 91 -4.80 -0.69 -10.64
CA GLY A 91 -3.47 -0.11 -10.62
C GLY A 91 -3.29 1.06 -11.57
N VAL A 92 -2.07 1.59 -11.60
CA VAL A 92 -1.67 2.74 -12.42
C VAL A 92 -0.37 2.42 -13.15
N GLY A 93 -0.30 2.86 -14.41
CA GLY A 93 0.83 2.63 -15.34
C GLY A 93 0.83 1.20 -15.87
N GLY A 94 0.96 0.99 -17.18
CA GLY A 94 0.76 -0.34 -17.79
C GLY A 94 -0.72 -0.72 -17.94
N ILE A 95 -0.99 -2.01 -18.19
CA ILE A 95 -2.33 -2.58 -18.43
C ILE A 95 -2.42 -3.91 -17.68
N ALA A 96 -3.55 -4.20 -17.02
CA ALA A 96 -3.72 -5.39 -16.17
C ALA A 96 -3.37 -6.72 -16.86
N ASP A 97 -3.92 -6.94 -18.06
CA ASP A 97 -3.83 -8.21 -18.80
C ASP A 97 -2.57 -8.32 -19.67
N VAL A 98 -1.65 -7.36 -19.58
CA VAL A 98 -0.39 -7.36 -20.32
C VAL A 98 0.74 -7.47 -19.33
N GLU A 99 1.56 -8.53 -19.45
CA GLU A 99 2.73 -8.72 -18.60
C GLU A 99 3.64 -7.48 -18.62
N PRO A 100 4.07 -6.93 -17.45
CA PRO A 100 3.94 -7.44 -16.07
C PRO A 100 2.77 -6.90 -15.25
N GLY A 101 1.75 -6.36 -15.91
CA GLY A 101 0.58 -5.74 -15.28
C GLY A 101 0.83 -4.26 -14.98
N PHE A 102 0.21 -3.78 -13.90
CA PHE A 102 0.37 -2.38 -13.50
C PHE A 102 1.73 -2.09 -12.85
N ALA A 103 2.25 -0.87 -13.03
CA ALA A 103 3.47 -0.41 -12.37
C ALA A 103 3.27 -0.22 -10.88
N SER A 104 2.13 0.35 -10.49
CA SER A 104 1.66 0.40 -9.11
C SER A 104 0.35 -0.36 -9.01
N GLN A 105 0.26 -1.27 -8.06
CA GLN A 105 -0.95 -2.05 -7.79
C GLN A 105 -1.78 -1.39 -6.69
N VAL A 106 -3.09 -1.49 -6.81
CA VAL A 106 -4.07 -0.84 -5.93
C VAL A 106 -5.10 -1.85 -5.47
N ALA A 107 -5.42 -1.84 -4.17
CA ALA A 107 -6.55 -2.56 -3.58
C ALA A 107 -7.54 -1.55 -2.99
N VAL A 108 -8.80 -1.66 -3.40
CA VAL A 108 -9.90 -0.84 -2.90
C VAL A 108 -10.78 -1.71 -2.01
N PHE A 109 -10.72 -1.46 -0.70
CA PHE A 109 -11.55 -2.13 0.28
C PHE A 109 -12.84 -1.33 0.48
N ARG A 110 -13.99 -2.00 0.45
CA ARG A 110 -15.29 -1.41 0.79
C ARG A 110 -15.95 -2.21 1.89
N ARG A 111 -16.41 -1.51 2.93
CA ARG A 111 -17.06 -2.13 4.07
C ARG A 111 -18.41 -2.69 3.65
N ASN A 112 -18.71 -3.94 4.00
CA ASN A 112 -20.02 -4.51 3.73
C ASN A 112 -21.04 -3.95 4.73
N ASP A 113 -22.23 -3.54 4.25
CA ASP A 113 -23.25 -2.81 5.02
C ASP A 113 -23.84 -3.57 6.22
N HIS A 114 -23.51 -4.86 6.36
CA HIS A 114 -23.99 -5.70 7.46
C HIS A 114 -23.20 -5.59 8.77
N ASN A 115 -22.13 -4.79 8.81
CA ASN A 115 -21.37 -4.57 10.04
C ASN A 115 -21.81 -3.23 10.67
N PRO A 116 -22.62 -3.23 11.75
CA PRO A 116 -22.76 -2.01 12.53
C PRO A 116 -21.36 -1.58 12.95
N VAL A 117 -21.06 -0.29 12.85
CA VAL A 117 -19.82 0.26 13.43
C VAL A 117 -19.80 -0.26 14.86
N LYS A 118 -18.80 -1.10 15.19
CA LYS A 118 -18.53 -1.37 16.60
C LYS A 118 -18.18 0.01 17.14
N ASP A 119 -19.10 0.59 17.89
CA ASP A 119 -18.82 1.77 18.67
C ASP A 119 -17.71 1.32 19.61
N CYS A 120 -16.46 1.65 19.26
CA CYS A 120 -15.32 1.45 20.14
C CYS A 120 -15.51 2.44 21.29
N GLY A 121 -16.47 2.13 22.17
CA GLY A 121 -16.72 2.84 23.43
C GLY A 121 -15.53 2.73 24.40
N GLU A 122 -14.48 2.01 24.01
CA GLU A 122 -13.21 1.87 24.71
C GLU A 122 -12.11 2.75 24.08
N CYS A 123 -12.44 3.99 23.71
CA CYS A 123 -11.45 5.04 23.49
C CYS A 123 -11.57 6.18 24.51
N MET A 124 -12.52 6.08 25.45
CA MET A 124 -12.70 7.07 26.51
C MET A 124 -11.58 6.93 27.56
N GLY A 125 -10.38 7.43 27.25
CA GLY A 125 -9.28 7.52 28.20
C GLY A 125 -7.87 7.34 27.62
N ALA A 126 -7.72 7.02 26.34
CA ALA A 126 -6.40 6.94 25.72
C ALA A 126 -5.90 8.34 25.34
N GLU A 127 -4.69 8.70 25.78
CA GLU A 127 -4.02 9.88 25.23
C GLU A 127 -3.82 9.70 23.72
N PRO A 128 -4.04 10.75 22.90
CA PRO A 128 -3.81 10.66 21.48
C PRO A 128 -2.33 10.36 21.22
N HIS A 129 -2.06 9.22 20.58
CA HIS A 129 -0.70 8.85 20.15
C HIS A 129 -0.11 9.78 19.09
N TYR A 130 -0.94 10.66 18.51
CA TYR A 130 -0.54 11.64 17.51
C TYR A 130 -0.50 13.03 18.13
N LYS A 131 0.57 13.78 17.83
CA LYS A 131 0.68 15.20 18.18
C LYS A 131 0.13 16.05 17.04
N THR A 132 -0.93 16.82 17.30
CA THR A 132 -1.42 17.83 16.36
C THR A 132 -0.33 18.88 16.14
N LEU A 133 0.23 18.93 14.94
CA LEU A 133 1.22 19.94 14.55
C LEU A 133 0.54 21.20 13.99
N TRP A 134 -0.61 21.03 13.34
CA TRP A 134 -1.37 22.10 12.73
C TRP A 134 -2.86 21.74 12.70
N GLU A 135 -3.71 22.69 13.06
CA GLU A 135 -5.17 22.57 12.99
C GLU A 135 -5.72 23.83 12.34
N TRP A 136 -6.71 23.64 11.47
CA TRP A 136 -7.42 24.74 10.84
C TRP A 136 -8.91 24.54 11.00
N ASN A 137 -9.57 25.51 11.63
CA ASN A 137 -11.00 25.54 11.83
C ASN A 137 -11.58 26.74 11.07
N ALA A 138 -12.45 26.49 10.09
CA ALA A 138 -13.04 27.55 9.27
C ALA A 138 -13.81 28.60 10.09
N MET A 139 -14.27 28.27 11.31
CA MET A 139 -14.96 29.20 12.20
C MET A 139 -14.02 30.17 12.94
N SER A 140 -12.71 29.97 12.90
CA SER A 140 -11.74 30.87 13.55
C SER A 140 -11.53 32.20 12.82
N ARG A 141 -12.20 32.42 11.68
CA ARG A 141 -12.16 33.65 10.87
C ARG A 141 -13.33 34.61 11.09
N ALA A 142 -14.31 34.26 11.93
CA ALA A 142 -15.53 35.03 12.11
C ALA A 142 -15.55 35.95 13.34
N SER A 143 -14.37 36.30 13.89
CA SER A 143 -14.22 37.21 15.04
C SER A 143 -13.35 38.41 14.71
#